data_AF-A0A536HW09-F1
#
_entry.id   AF-A0A536HW09-F1
#
_cell.length_a   1.000
_cell.length_b   1.000
_cell.length_c   1.000
_cell.angle_alpha   90.00
_cell.angle_beta   90.00
_cell.angle_gamma   90.00
#
_symmetry.space_group_name_H-M   'P 1'
#
loop_
_entity.id
_entity.type
_entity.pdbx_description
1 polymer ?
#
loop_
_entity_poly.entity_id
_entity_poly.type
_entity_poly.pdbx_seq_one_letter_code
_entity_poly.pdbx_strand_id
1 'polypeptide(L)' 'MPYVDGMENPGEAMRNAVRWLVKHGYTDTDIAKLAGGNALRVLKETWAF' A
#
# COMPACT_ATOMS: atom_id res chain seq x y z
N MET A 1 23.70 -5.46 -0.48
CA MET A 1 22.72 -4.83 0.43
C MET A 1 21.60 -5.83 0.65
N PRO A 2 21.01 -5.97 1.85
CA PRO A 2 19.81 -6.77 2.02
C PRO A 2 18.66 -6.12 1.24
N TYR A 3 18.00 -6.87 0.37
CA TYR A 3 16.80 -6.46 -0.35
C TYR A 3 15.69 -7.48 -0.13
N VAL A 4 14.45 -7.06 -0.31
CA VAL A 4 13.30 -7.96 -0.30
C VAL A 4 13.08 -8.41 -1.74
N ASP A 5 13.17 -9.71 -1.96
CA ASP A 5 12.87 -10.31 -3.27
C ASP A 5 11.45 -9.91 -3.71
N GLY A 6 11.31 -9.42 -4.94
CA GLY A 6 10.06 -8.90 -5.45
C GLY A 6 9.68 -7.47 -5.01
N MET A 7 10.59 -6.69 -4.43
CA MET A 7 10.38 -5.27 -4.10
C MET A 7 11.55 -4.38 -4.56
N GLU A 8 12.10 -4.66 -5.74
CA GLU A 8 13.30 -3.98 -6.24
C GLU A 8 13.01 -2.57 -6.77
N ASN A 9 11.77 -2.33 -7.21
CA ASN A 9 11.31 -1.03 -7.71
C ASN A 9 9.87 -0.74 -7.27
N PRO A 10 9.44 0.54 -7.24
CA PRO A 10 8.09 0.90 -6.76
C PRO A 10 6.95 0.23 -7.53
N GLY A 11 7.11 0.06 -8.84
CA GLY A 11 6.08 -0.57 -9.70
C GLY A 11 5.89 -2.05 -9.38
N GLU A 12 6.94 -2.74 -9.00
CA GLU A 12 6.91 -4.13 -8.56
C GLU A 12 6.48 -4.24 -7.09
N ALA A 13 7.10 -3.47 -6.20
CA ALA A 13 6.84 -3.48 -4.77
C ALA A 13 5.36 -3.22 -4.46
N MET A 14 4.74 -2.23 -5.12
CA MET A 14 3.32 -1.93 -4.92
C MET A 14 2.41 -3.10 -5.32
N ARG A 15 2.70 -3.74 -6.47
CA ARG A 15 1.92 -4.89 -6.95
C ARG A 15 2.11 -6.13 -6.08
N ASN A 16 3.35 -6.42 -5.67
CA ASN A 16 3.66 -7.59 -4.86
C ASN A 16 3.20 -7.42 -3.41
N ALA A 17 3.25 -6.21 -2.84
CA ALA A 17 2.65 -5.92 -1.54
C ALA A 17 1.14 -6.18 -1.53
N VAL A 18 0.40 -5.72 -2.55
CA VAL A 18 -1.05 -5.99 -2.66
C VAL A 18 -1.33 -7.49 -2.80
N ARG A 19 -0.59 -8.21 -3.65
CA ARG A 19 -0.71 -9.67 -3.77
C ARG A 19 -0.44 -10.39 -2.47
N TRP A 20 0.57 -9.94 -1.72
CA TRP A 20 0.89 -10.50 -0.41
C TRP A 20 -0.27 -10.30 0.57
N LEU A 21 -0.86 -9.11 0.63
CA LEU A 21 -2.01 -8.82 1.50
C LEU A 21 -3.22 -9.71 1.15
N VAL A 22 -3.53 -9.87 -0.15
CA VAL A 22 -4.61 -10.79 -0.59
C VAL A 22 -4.34 -12.21 -0.12
N LYS A 23 -3.11 -12.71 -0.32
CA LYS A 23 -2.72 -14.07 0.11
C LYS A 23 -2.87 -14.28 1.62
N HIS A 24 -2.74 -13.23 2.43
CA HIS A 24 -2.85 -13.29 3.89
C HIS A 24 -4.26 -12.98 4.41
N GLY A 25 -5.26 -12.86 3.53
CA GLY A 25 -6.67 -12.74 3.93
C GLY A 25 -7.06 -11.34 4.39
N TYR A 26 -6.31 -10.30 4.03
CA TYR A 26 -6.73 -8.92 4.26
C TYR A 26 -7.97 -8.62 3.40
N THR A 27 -8.90 -7.86 3.98
CA THR A 27 -10.10 -7.42 3.25
C THR A 27 -9.73 -6.39 2.18
N ASP A 28 -10.51 -6.32 1.10
CA ASP A 28 -10.34 -5.28 0.07
C ASP A 28 -10.38 -3.86 0.67
N THR A 29 -11.19 -3.68 1.72
CA THR A 29 -11.28 -2.41 2.46
C THR A 29 -9.96 -2.07 3.16
N ASP A 30 -9.30 -3.04 3.79
CA ASP A 30 -8.03 -2.81 4.46
C ASP A 30 -6.88 -2.65 3.46
N ILE A 31 -6.91 -3.39 2.35
CA ILE A 31 -5.96 -3.21 1.25
C ILE A 31 -6.09 -1.79 0.67
N ALA A 32 -7.30 -1.28 0.45
CA ALA A 32 -7.52 0.08 -0.06
C ALA A 32 -6.97 1.15 0.89
N LYS A 33 -7.13 0.97 2.21
CA LYS A 33 -6.54 1.85 3.23
C LYS A 33 -5.01 1.85 3.15
N LEU A 34 -4.41 0.66 3.07
CA LEU A 34 -2.95 0.47 3.03
C LEU A 34 -2.33 0.93 1.70
N ALA A 35 -3.05 0.81 0.60
CA ALA A 35 -2.61 1.22 -0.74
C ALA A 35 -2.54 2.75 -0.93
N GLY A 36 -2.79 3.53 0.12
CA GLY A 36 -2.71 4.99 0.11
C GLY A 36 -3.99 5.69 0.54
N GLY A 37 -5.10 4.98 0.75
CA GLY A 37 -6.36 5.57 1.21
C GLY A 37 -6.22 6.33 2.53
N ASN A 38 -5.47 5.78 3.49
CA ASN A 38 -5.21 6.46 4.77
C ASN A 38 -4.38 7.73 4.60
N ALA A 39 -3.35 7.69 3.76
CA ALA A 39 -2.53 8.86 3.47
C ALA A 39 -3.40 9.94 2.82
N LEU A 40 -4.12 9.63 1.74
CA LEU A 40 -5.02 10.56 1.06
C LEU A 40 -6.08 11.17 1.99
N ARG A 41 -6.62 10.39 2.95
CA ARG A 41 -7.55 10.90 3.95
C ARG A 41 -6.92 12.00 4.81
N VAL A 42 -5.74 11.74 5.38
CA VAL A 42 -5.03 12.74 6.21
C VAL A 42 -4.71 13.98 5.39
N LEU A 43 -4.21 13.81 4.17
CA LEU A 43 -3.88 14.92 3.29
C LEU A 43 -5.10 15.81 3.01
N LYS A 44 -6.30 15.23 2.84
CA LYS A 44 -7.55 15.99 2.69
C LYS A 44 -7.97 16.72 3.98
N GLU A 45 -7.75 16.11 5.14
CA GLU A 45 -8.09 16.69 6.44
C GLU A 45 -7.15 17.85 6.82
N THR A 46 -5.87 17.78 6.42
CA THR A 46 -4.85 18.76 6.84
C THR A 46 -4.58 19.86 5.81
N TRP A 47 -4.81 19.62 4.51
CA TRP A 47 -4.56 20.61 3.44
C TRP A 47 -5.79 21.39 2.98
N ALA A 48 -6.86 21.42 3.78
CA ALA A 48 -7.93 22.38 3.60
C ALA A 48 -7.42 23.80 3.90
N PHE A 49 -7.01 24.52 2.84
CA PHE A 49 -6.94 25.98 2.79
C PHE A 49 -8.26 26.53 2.27
#